data_AF-A0AAJ5YVR4-F1
#
_entry.id   AF-A0AAJ5YVR4-F1
#
_cell.length_a   1.000
_cell.length_b   1.000
_cell.length_c   1.000
_cell.angle_alpha   90.00
_cell.angle_beta   90.00
_cell.angle_gamma   90.00
#
_symmetry.space_group_name_H-M   'P 1'
#
loop_
_entity.id
_entity.type
_entity.pdbx_description
1 polymer ?
#
loop_
_entity_poly.entity_id
_entity_poly.type
_entity_poly.pdbx_seq_one_letter_code
_entity_poly.pdbx_strand_id
1 'polypeptide(L)'
;MWKTSPAHDMILEFIMRLGEACVDQPTPYVSWDEDAKRQRLKSSDPIDRVLEMLQTIDEWTETIEPLTGSQRFGNLAFRTWGKRLDEHLDALHSELLPGTMRPFITELRSYLQESFGSFVRIDYGTGHELNFLAWLCYLYRLRFFSEPSQAGHSGSVEYRIGLEVVPAYLRVVWHLQDRYSLEPAGSHGVWGLDDYQFVPYILGAAQLRNCTTLKPKEVINKKEYPFVFETGPRSGPRISVDETLYYKLPCEDQLVPNLYISSLARIYSLKRGPFHEHSPLLNDIANDVPSWSKVYTGMLKMYDAECLSKQPVIQHFVFGGVGFLSPRSSNQSNTTCTESRVPSTAFPKSLPPNATSNSMSASSLARPTALRHPNTATQPGNTQRTNAFSSATVPTRMQRR
;
A
#
# COMPACT_ATOMS: atom_id res chain seq x y z
N MET A 1 -15.40 16.35 -4.44
CA MET A 1 -15.74 15.99 -3.05
C MET A 1 -14.53 15.39 -2.35
N TRP A 2 -14.16 14.11 -2.54
CA TRP A 2 -12.91 13.58 -1.97
C TRP A 2 -11.65 14.28 -2.49
N LYS A 3 -11.42 14.27 -3.81
CA LYS A 3 -10.30 14.97 -4.51
C LYS A 3 -10.28 16.51 -4.37
N THR A 4 -11.10 17.06 -3.49
CA THR A 4 -11.31 18.49 -3.26
C THR A 4 -11.59 18.70 -1.77
N SER A 5 -10.88 17.96 -0.90
CA SER A 5 -11.09 17.96 0.53
C SER A 5 -9.76 18.01 1.27
N PRO A 6 -9.70 18.69 2.43
CA PRO A 6 -8.46 18.78 3.20
C PRO A 6 -7.85 17.42 3.55
N ALA A 7 -8.66 16.36 3.67
CA ALA A 7 -8.19 15.02 3.97
C ALA A 7 -7.36 14.39 2.82
N HIS A 8 -7.76 14.61 1.57
CA HIS A 8 -7.01 14.16 0.39
C HIS A 8 -5.65 14.85 0.30
N ASP A 9 -5.68 16.18 0.34
CA ASP A 9 -4.50 17.03 0.12
C ASP A 9 -3.47 16.84 1.26
N MET A 10 -3.95 16.67 2.50
CA MET A 10 -3.16 16.37 3.69
C MET A 10 -2.38 15.05 3.61
N ILE A 11 -2.98 13.99 3.03
CA ILE A 11 -2.28 12.70 2.85
C ILE A 11 -1.19 12.83 1.78
N LEU A 12 -1.50 13.51 0.68
CA LEU A 12 -0.54 13.74 -0.40
C LEU A 12 0.62 14.64 0.08
N GLU A 13 0.33 15.72 0.82
CA GLU A 13 1.34 16.56 1.48
C GLU A 13 2.19 15.76 2.47
N PHE A 14 1.60 14.85 3.25
CA PHE A 14 2.35 14.00 4.18
C PHE A 14 3.32 13.09 3.44
N ILE A 15 2.88 12.40 2.38
CA ILE A 15 3.74 11.58 1.52
C ILE A 15 4.85 12.41 0.87
N MET A 16 4.55 13.63 0.43
CA MET A 16 5.56 14.55 -0.12
C MET A 16 6.60 14.94 0.94
N ARG A 17 6.18 15.25 2.18
CA ARG A 17 7.09 15.57 3.32
C ARG A 17 8.01 14.40 3.67
N LEU A 18 7.47 13.18 3.73
CA LEU A 18 8.28 11.97 3.90
C LEU A 18 9.27 11.83 2.74
N GLY A 19 8.80 11.96 1.50
CA GLY A 19 9.62 11.87 0.29
C GLY A 19 10.79 12.85 0.29
N GLU A 20 10.57 14.13 0.59
CA GLU A 20 11.66 15.13 0.68
C GLU A 20 12.68 14.80 1.78
N ALA A 21 12.24 14.26 2.92
CA ALA A 21 13.13 13.85 4.02
C ALA A 21 13.93 12.57 3.72
N CYS A 22 13.47 11.74 2.77
CA CYS A 22 14.18 10.56 2.29
C CYS A 22 15.28 10.87 1.25
N VAL A 23 15.43 12.12 0.80
CA VAL A 23 16.24 12.44 -0.40
C VAL A 23 17.73 12.16 -0.20
N ASP A 24 18.28 11.39 -1.13
CA ASP A 24 19.67 10.91 -1.15
C ASP A 24 20.08 10.15 0.14
N GLN A 25 19.10 9.63 0.89
CA GLN A 25 19.33 8.89 2.13
C GLN A 25 19.29 7.37 1.94
N PRO A 26 20.17 6.60 2.60
CA PRO A 26 20.05 5.15 2.68
C PRO A 26 18.82 4.74 3.48
N THR A 27 18.25 3.57 3.20
CA THR A 27 17.38 2.90 4.17
C THR A 27 18.27 2.38 5.31
N PRO A 28 18.14 2.88 6.55
CA PRO A 28 18.96 2.45 7.68
C PRO A 28 18.59 1.02 8.10
N TYR A 29 19.54 0.26 8.63
CA TYR A 29 19.26 -1.04 9.22
C TYR A 29 18.58 -0.86 10.59
N VAL A 30 17.31 -1.28 10.67
CA VAL A 30 16.53 -1.32 11.92
C VAL A 30 16.58 -2.74 12.47
N SER A 31 17.30 -2.97 13.58
CA SER A 31 17.34 -4.31 14.18
C SER A 31 15.95 -4.74 14.65
N TRP A 32 15.61 -5.98 14.30
CA TRP A 32 14.36 -6.65 14.65
C TRP A 32 14.55 -7.75 15.72
N ASP A 33 15.65 -7.68 16.47
CA ASP A 33 15.93 -8.62 17.56
C ASP A 33 15.22 -8.26 18.89
N GLU A 34 15.16 -9.25 19.75
CA GLU A 34 14.57 -9.22 21.09
C GLU A 34 15.18 -8.17 22.05
N ASP A 35 16.48 -7.87 21.94
CA ASP A 35 17.13 -6.85 22.75
C ASP A 35 16.86 -5.44 22.20
N ALA A 36 16.79 -5.27 20.88
CA ALA A 36 16.34 -4.05 20.25
C ALA A 36 14.87 -3.75 20.63
N LYS A 37 13.99 -4.76 20.67
CA LYS A 37 12.63 -4.61 21.20
C LYS A 37 12.63 -4.20 22.68
N ARG A 38 13.39 -4.89 23.54
CA ARG A 38 13.54 -4.54 24.98
C ARG A 38 14.09 -3.13 25.23
N GLN A 39 14.87 -2.59 24.30
CA GLN A 39 15.36 -1.20 24.35
C GLN A 39 14.25 -0.22 23.98
N ARG A 40 13.57 -0.42 22.84
CA ARG A 40 12.45 0.42 22.39
C ARG A 40 11.28 0.46 23.37
N LEU A 41 11.00 -0.65 24.06
CA LEU A 41 9.99 -0.75 25.12
C LEU A 41 10.26 0.21 26.30
N LYS A 42 11.51 0.63 26.49
CA LYS A 42 11.96 1.57 27.53
C LYS A 42 12.27 2.98 26.99
N SER A 43 12.20 3.18 25.67
CA SER A 43 12.51 4.46 25.05
C SER A 43 11.38 5.47 25.27
N SER A 44 11.75 6.73 25.49
CA SER A 44 10.81 7.86 25.48
C SER A 44 10.53 8.39 24.07
N ASP A 45 11.24 7.89 23.05
CA ASP A 45 11.14 8.36 21.67
C ASP A 45 9.85 7.82 21.00
N PRO A 46 8.96 8.68 20.49
CA PRO A 46 7.71 8.26 19.86
C PRO A 46 7.89 7.34 18.64
N ILE A 47 9.01 7.41 17.91
CA ILE A 47 9.29 6.50 16.79
C ILE A 47 9.63 5.10 17.31
N ASP A 48 10.48 5.02 18.34
CA ASP A 48 10.89 3.75 18.94
C ASP A 48 9.67 2.99 19.50
N ARG A 49 8.72 3.72 20.12
CA ARG A 49 7.45 3.16 20.59
C ARG A 49 6.59 2.60 19.44
N VAL A 50 6.55 3.25 18.27
CA VAL A 50 5.85 2.71 17.08
C VAL A 50 6.57 1.47 16.53
N LEU A 51 7.90 1.48 16.47
CA LEU A 51 8.69 0.33 16.03
C LEU A 51 8.51 -0.88 16.95
N GLU A 52 8.41 -0.68 18.27
CA GLU A 52 8.09 -1.75 19.24
C GLU A 52 6.66 -2.28 19.05
N MET A 53 5.68 -1.38 18.86
CA MET A 53 4.30 -1.78 18.58
C MET A 53 4.22 -2.66 17.31
N LEU A 54 4.97 -2.31 16.25
CA LEU A 54 5.06 -3.12 15.03
C LEU A 54 5.75 -4.48 15.26
N GLN A 55 6.74 -4.57 16.16
CA GLN A 55 7.38 -5.83 16.57
C GLN A 55 6.40 -6.74 17.32
N THR A 56 5.67 -6.19 18.30
CA THR A 56 4.60 -6.90 19.01
C THR A 56 3.49 -7.41 18.07
N ILE A 57 3.20 -6.69 16.98
CA ILE A 57 2.25 -7.14 15.93
C ILE A 57 2.84 -8.23 15.03
N ASP A 58 4.14 -8.17 14.69
CA ASP A 58 4.84 -9.14 13.84
C ASP A 58 4.95 -10.53 14.52
N GLU A 59 5.21 -10.56 15.83
CA GLU A 59 5.27 -11.79 16.65
C GLU A 59 3.95 -12.60 16.65
N TRP A 60 2.82 -11.97 16.31
CA TRP A 60 1.57 -12.68 16.13
C TRP A 60 1.54 -13.52 14.85
N THR A 61 2.31 -13.12 13.83
CA THR A 61 2.48 -13.85 12.57
C THR A 61 3.34 -15.11 12.75
N GLU A 62 4.33 -15.04 13.64
CA GLU A 62 5.07 -16.22 14.11
C GLU A 62 4.15 -17.14 14.93
N THR A 63 3.48 -16.62 15.96
CA THR A 63 2.74 -17.46 16.93
C THR A 63 1.36 -17.97 16.47
N ILE A 64 0.82 -17.49 15.35
CA ILE A 64 -0.45 -17.95 14.77
C ILE A 64 -0.15 -18.79 13.52
N GLU A 65 -0.01 -20.10 13.71
CA GLU A 65 0.28 -21.05 12.63
C GLU A 65 -0.81 -21.03 11.53
N PRO A 66 -0.41 -21.07 10.24
CA PRO A 66 -1.30 -21.28 9.11
C PRO A 66 -2.07 -22.61 9.24
N LEU A 67 -3.37 -22.60 8.90
CA LEU A 67 -4.17 -23.82 8.93
C LEU A 67 -3.67 -24.82 7.88
N THR A 68 -3.48 -26.07 8.30
CA THR A 68 -3.04 -27.16 7.44
C THR A 68 -4.20 -27.74 6.64
N GLY A 69 -3.95 -28.07 5.37
CA GLY A 69 -4.96 -28.60 4.44
C GLY A 69 -4.99 -27.87 3.10
N SER A 70 -5.78 -28.37 2.15
CA SER A 70 -5.89 -27.82 0.79
C SER A 70 -6.81 -26.60 0.72
N GLN A 71 -6.22 -25.41 0.87
CA GLN A 71 -6.87 -24.13 0.58
C GLN A 71 -6.48 -23.68 -0.85
N ARG A 72 -7.43 -23.11 -1.61
CA ARG A 72 -7.19 -22.61 -2.99
C ARG A 72 -6.81 -21.13 -3.06
N PHE A 73 -7.03 -20.43 -1.96
CA PHE A 73 -6.93 -18.99 -1.76
C PHE A 73 -6.25 -18.75 -0.40
N GLY A 74 -6.14 -17.49 0.04
CA GLY A 74 -5.42 -17.14 1.27
C GLY A 74 -5.85 -17.91 2.53
N ASN A 75 -4.88 -18.13 3.43
CA ASN A 75 -5.04 -19.02 4.58
C ASN A 75 -5.97 -18.43 5.65
N LEU A 76 -6.98 -19.20 6.05
CA LEU A 76 -7.98 -18.82 7.05
C LEU A 76 -7.39 -18.42 8.42
N ALA A 77 -6.16 -18.81 8.75
CA ALA A 77 -5.46 -18.37 9.97
C ALA A 77 -5.30 -16.84 10.07
N PHE A 78 -5.28 -16.12 8.94
CA PHE A 78 -5.28 -14.65 8.92
C PHE A 78 -6.50 -14.03 9.63
N ARG A 79 -7.63 -14.76 9.72
CA ARG A 79 -8.80 -14.32 10.51
C ARG A 79 -8.55 -14.42 12.01
N THR A 80 -7.78 -15.42 12.45
CA THR A 80 -7.34 -15.53 13.85
C THR A 80 -6.38 -14.39 14.20
N TRP A 81 -5.47 -14.05 13.27
CA TRP A 81 -4.57 -12.91 13.40
C TRP A 81 -5.34 -11.58 13.49
N GLY A 82 -6.25 -11.31 12.54
CA GLY A 82 -7.08 -10.11 12.55
C GLY A 82 -7.99 -9.98 13.76
N LYS A 83 -8.50 -11.10 14.29
CA LYS A 83 -9.24 -11.13 15.55
C LYS A 83 -8.35 -10.77 16.75
N ARG A 84 -7.09 -11.28 16.80
CA ARG A 84 -6.14 -10.88 17.86
C ARG A 84 -5.85 -9.38 17.78
N LEU A 85 -5.65 -8.82 16.58
CA LEU A 85 -5.49 -7.37 16.41
C LEU A 85 -6.71 -6.61 16.97
N ASP A 86 -7.93 -6.95 16.54
CA ASP A 86 -9.16 -6.32 17.02
C ASP A 86 -9.33 -6.37 18.55
N GLU A 87 -8.94 -7.48 19.18
CA GLU A 87 -8.97 -7.64 20.64
C GLU A 87 -7.91 -6.81 21.39
N HIS A 88 -6.81 -6.38 20.73
CA HIS A 88 -5.69 -5.67 21.36
C HIS A 88 -5.53 -4.20 20.91
N LEU A 89 -6.26 -3.73 19.90
CA LEU A 89 -6.14 -2.37 19.34
C LEU A 89 -6.18 -1.25 20.38
N ASP A 90 -7.09 -1.32 21.37
CA ASP A 90 -7.21 -0.26 22.39
C ASP A 90 -6.05 -0.30 23.40
N ALA A 91 -5.48 -1.48 23.65
CA ALA A 91 -4.30 -1.65 24.50
C ALA A 91 -3.05 -1.12 23.80
N LEU A 92 -2.80 -1.53 22.56
CA LEU A 92 -1.69 -1.02 21.73
C LEU A 92 -1.66 0.51 21.69
N HIS A 93 -2.80 1.15 21.40
CA HIS A 93 -2.89 2.60 21.42
C HIS A 93 -2.74 3.21 22.82
N SER A 94 -3.23 2.55 23.88
CA SER A 94 -3.07 3.04 25.25
C SER A 94 -1.63 2.96 25.76
N GLU A 95 -0.84 2.01 25.28
CA GLU A 95 0.58 1.81 25.59
C GLU A 95 1.52 2.62 24.68
N LEU A 96 1.03 3.04 23.51
CA LEU A 96 1.71 3.97 22.61
C LEU A 96 1.49 5.44 23.01
N LEU A 97 0.25 5.82 23.35
CA LEU A 97 -0.15 7.22 23.45
C LEU A 97 -0.13 7.77 24.88
N PRO A 98 0.36 9.01 25.09
CA PRO A 98 0.24 9.71 26.37
C PRO A 98 -1.24 9.92 26.74
N GLY A 99 -1.54 10.04 28.03
CA GLY A 99 -2.91 10.15 28.54
C GLY A 99 -3.75 11.28 27.92
N THR A 100 -3.10 12.37 27.49
CA THR A 100 -3.69 13.51 26.77
C THR A 100 -4.20 13.17 25.36
N MET A 101 -3.64 12.14 24.72
CA MET A 101 -4.01 11.72 23.35
C MET A 101 -4.94 10.50 23.32
N ARG A 102 -5.16 9.83 24.46
CA ARG A 102 -6.08 8.68 24.55
C ARG A 102 -7.53 8.96 24.09
N PRO A 103 -8.10 10.19 24.19
CA PRO A 103 -9.41 10.48 23.59
C PRO A 103 -9.49 10.29 22.07
N PHE A 104 -8.36 10.29 21.33
CA PHE A 104 -8.35 10.10 19.88
C PHE A 104 -8.31 8.62 19.46
N ILE A 105 -8.18 7.68 20.40
CA ILE A 105 -8.11 6.23 20.12
C ILE A 105 -9.33 5.75 19.35
N THR A 106 -10.52 6.26 19.66
CA THR A 106 -11.79 5.92 18.98
C THR A 106 -11.77 6.20 17.47
N GLU A 107 -10.98 7.18 17.00
CA GLU A 107 -10.82 7.45 15.56
C GLU A 107 -9.52 6.80 15.00
N LEU A 108 -8.42 6.78 15.76
CA LEU A 108 -7.16 6.14 15.35
C LEU A 108 -7.30 4.62 15.14
N ARG A 109 -8.14 3.95 15.95
CA ARG A 109 -8.40 2.50 15.88
C ARG A 109 -8.71 2.03 14.47
N SER A 110 -9.64 2.71 13.79
CA SER A 110 -10.13 2.26 12.47
C SER A 110 -9.04 2.25 11.40
N TYR A 111 -8.16 3.27 11.37
CA TYR A 111 -7.06 3.31 10.41
C TYR A 111 -6.01 2.21 10.70
N LEU A 112 -5.65 1.97 11.97
CA LEU A 112 -4.71 0.88 12.31
C LEU A 112 -5.32 -0.51 12.07
N GLN A 113 -6.63 -0.68 12.29
CA GLN A 113 -7.35 -1.93 12.02
C GLN A 113 -7.33 -2.30 10.54
N GLU A 114 -7.66 -1.34 9.68
CA GLU A 114 -7.66 -1.52 8.22
C GLU A 114 -6.24 -1.44 7.61
N SER A 115 -5.18 -1.27 8.39
CA SER A 115 -3.80 -1.16 7.88
C SER A 115 -3.20 -2.47 7.36
N PHE A 116 -3.73 -3.65 7.74
CA PHE A 116 -3.03 -4.93 7.55
C PHE A 116 -3.67 -5.89 6.54
N GLY A 117 -4.77 -5.51 5.91
CA GLY A 117 -5.52 -6.31 4.93
C GLY A 117 -6.95 -6.60 5.35
N SER A 118 -7.75 -7.18 4.46
CA SER A 118 -9.13 -7.57 4.76
C SER A 118 -9.18 -8.99 5.31
N PHE A 119 -9.40 -9.14 6.61
CA PHE A 119 -9.55 -10.47 7.24
C PHE A 119 -10.71 -11.28 6.67
N VAL A 120 -11.75 -10.62 6.13
CA VAL A 120 -12.89 -11.29 5.47
C VAL A 120 -12.49 -11.85 4.11
N ARG A 121 -11.82 -11.06 3.26
CA ARG A 121 -11.45 -11.47 1.89
C ARG A 121 -10.13 -12.26 1.82
N ILE A 122 -9.27 -12.07 2.82
CA ILE A 122 -7.89 -12.59 2.92
C ILE A 122 -7.01 -12.01 1.81
N ASP A 123 -7.16 -10.70 1.61
CA ASP A 123 -6.40 -9.90 0.64
C ASP A 123 -5.73 -8.67 1.30
N TYR A 124 -4.71 -8.14 0.63
CA TYR A 124 -3.99 -6.92 1.02
C TYR A 124 -3.69 -6.08 -0.23
N GLY A 125 -3.58 -4.76 -0.11
CA GLY A 125 -3.23 -3.87 -1.22
C GLY A 125 -3.13 -2.40 -0.80
N THR A 126 -2.99 -1.50 -1.77
CA THR A 126 -2.67 -0.08 -1.55
C THR A 126 -3.70 0.70 -0.73
N GLY A 127 -4.95 0.23 -0.62
CA GLY A 127 -5.95 0.77 0.30
C GLY A 127 -5.68 0.49 1.79
N HIS A 128 -4.95 -0.59 2.08
CA HIS A 128 -4.51 -0.94 3.43
C HIS A 128 -3.19 -0.19 3.77
N GLU A 129 -2.27 -0.09 2.81
CA GLU A 129 -1.10 0.80 2.86
C GLU A 129 -1.49 2.27 3.14
N LEU A 130 -2.53 2.76 2.45
CA LEU A 130 -3.11 4.09 2.66
C LEU A 130 -3.66 4.29 4.08
N ASN A 131 -4.29 3.27 4.67
CA ASN A 131 -4.81 3.35 6.04
C ASN A 131 -3.66 3.44 7.06
N PHE A 132 -2.53 2.76 6.84
CA PHE A 132 -1.35 2.91 7.69
C PHE A 132 -0.74 4.32 7.58
N LEU A 133 -0.63 4.86 6.37
CA LEU A 133 -0.22 6.26 6.19
C LEU A 133 -1.19 7.26 6.81
N ALA A 134 -2.50 7.02 6.75
CA ALA A 134 -3.50 7.87 7.38
C ALA A 134 -3.35 7.88 8.91
N TRP A 135 -3.10 6.72 9.52
CA TRP A 135 -2.79 6.59 10.94
C TRP A 135 -1.54 7.40 11.33
N LEU A 136 -0.43 7.23 10.60
CA LEU A 136 0.81 7.99 10.82
C LEU A 136 0.61 9.50 10.63
N CYS A 137 -0.11 9.91 9.59
CA CYS A 137 -0.43 11.31 9.30
C CYS A 137 -1.29 11.94 10.41
N TYR A 138 -2.21 11.17 11.00
CA TYR A 138 -3.02 11.62 12.14
C TYR A 138 -2.14 11.80 13.39
N LEU A 139 -1.30 10.82 13.73
CA LEU A 139 -0.33 10.96 14.85
C LEU A 139 0.60 12.17 14.68
N TYR A 140 1.11 12.40 13.46
CA TYR A 140 1.93 13.57 13.12
C TYR A 140 1.16 14.89 13.33
N ARG A 141 -0.11 14.96 12.93
CA ARG A 141 -0.97 16.13 13.18
C ARG A 141 -1.38 16.32 14.63
N LEU A 142 -1.49 15.24 15.41
CA LEU A 142 -1.65 15.28 16.87
C LEU A 142 -0.37 15.72 17.61
N ARG A 143 0.74 15.95 16.89
CA ARG A 143 2.07 16.29 17.46
C ARG A 143 2.66 15.19 18.34
N PHE A 144 2.24 13.93 18.15
CA PHE A 144 2.77 12.77 18.87
C PHE A 144 4.30 12.67 18.72
N PHE A 145 4.83 12.88 17.52
CA PHE A 145 6.26 12.86 17.22
C PHE A 145 6.99 14.20 17.48
N SER A 146 6.47 15.10 18.34
CA SER A 146 7.03 16.46 18.52
C SER A 146 7.64 16.74 19.90
N GLU A 147 7.59 15.76 20.82
CA GLU A 147 8.27 15.80 22.13
C GLU A 147 9.72 15.25 22.02
N PRO A 148 10.62 15.55 22.98
CA PRO A 148 11.88 16.19 22.62
C PRO A 148 13.02 15.28 22.14
N SER A 149 13.85 15.89 21.31
CA SER A 149 15.10 15.38 20.74
C SER A 149 16.05 14.75 21.78
N GLN A 150 16.09 13.42 21.81
CA GLN A 150 17.25 12.69 22.33
C GLN A 150 18.46 12.99 21.43
N ALA A 151 19.57 13.43 22.01
CA ALA A 151 20.71 14.02 21.30
C ALA A 151 21.63 12.99 20.59
N GLY A 152 21.05 11.93 20.00
CA GLY A 152 21.76 10.86 19.30
C GLY A 152 21.13 10.38 17.99
N HIS A 153 19.88 10.76 17.68
CA HIS A 153 19.20 10.32 16.45
C HIS A 153 19.49 11.30 15.28
N SER A 154 20.15 10.79 14.23
CA SER A 154 20.55 11.56 13.05
C SER A 154 19.47 11.53 11.95
N GLY A 155 18.46 12.39 12.08
CA GLY A 155 17.42 12.57 11.06
C GLY A 155 16.29 13.46 11.53
N SER A 156 15.42 13.90 10.63
CA SER A 156 14.14 14.52 11.00
C SER A 156 13.09 13.47 11.38
N VAL A 157 11.98 13.90 11.97
CA VAL A 157 10.83 13.03 12.25
C VAL A 157 10.32 12.37 10.96
N GLU A 158 10.22 13.13 9.88
CA GLU A 158 9.78 12.66 8.57
C GLU A 158 10.74 11.64 7.96
N TYR A 159 12.05 11.84 8.13
CA TYR A 159 13.08 10.85 7.75
C TYR A 159 12.86 9.52 8.50
N ARG A 160 12.69 9.57 9.84
CA ARG A 160 12.51 8.35 10.65
C ARG A 160 11.19 7.65 10.34
N ILE A 161 10.11 8.39 10.09
CA ILE A 161 8.85 7.80 9.62
C ILE A 161 9.03 7.14 8.25
N GLY A 162 9.66 7.83 7.30
CA GLY A 162 9.84 7.35 5.92
C GLY A 162 10.80 6.16 5.77
N LEU A 163 11.84 6.07 6.61
CA LEU A 163 12.95 5.12 6.44
C LEU A 163 13.19 4.17 7.62
N GLU A 164 12.54 4.37 8.77
CA GLU A 164 12.48 3.35 9.84
C GLU A 164 11.08 2.75 9.96
N VAL A 165 10.04 3.58 10.07
CA VAL A 165 8.66 3.12 10.34
C VAL A 165 7.98 2.49 9.12
N VAL A 166 8.08 3.11 7.93
CA VAL A 166 7.52 2.51 6.70
C VAL A 166 8.21 1.17 6.35
N PRO A 167 9.55 1.02 6.43
CA PRO A 167 10.20 -0.29 6.23
C PRO A 167 9.87 -1.32 7.30
N ALA A 168 9.71 -0.90 8.56
CA ALA A 168 9.21 -1.75 9.63
C ALA A 168 7.78 -2.26 9.33
N TYR A 169 6.89 -1.40 8.83
CA TYR A 169 5.55 -1.81 8.39
C TYR A 169 5.61 -2.76 7.19
N LEU A 170 6.46 -2.49 6.19
CA LEU A 170 6.68 -3.37 5.04
C LEU A 170 7.14 -4.76 5.47
N ARG A 171 7.96 -4.87 6.53
CA ARG A 171 8.31 -6.15 7.14
C ARG A 171 7.06 -6.94 7.56
N VAL A 172 6.21 -6.33 8.38
CA VAL A 172 4.98 -6.96 8.91
C VAL A 172 4.07 -7.40 7.77
N VAL A 173 3.79 -6.54 6.79
CA VAL A 173 2.84 -6.91 5.71
C VAL A 173 3.43 -7.88 4.69
N TRP A 174 4.74 -7.86 4.42
CA TRP A 174 5.39 -8.90 3.61
C TRP A 174 5.42 -10.25 4.34
N HIS A 175 5.66 -10.26 5.65
CA HIS A 175 5.57 -11.47 6.46
C HIS A 175 4.14 -12.03 6.48
N LEU A 176 3.11 -11.20 6.65
CA LEU A 176 1.71 -11.60 6.56
C LEU A 176 1.35 -12.19 5.17
N GLN A 177 1.80 -11.53 4.09
CA GLN A 177 1.62 -12.02 2.72
C GLN A 177 2.22 -13.41 2.52
N ASP A 178 3.43 -13.66 3.02
CA ASP A 178 4.13 -14.94 2.85
C ASP A 178 3.57 -16.03 3.77
N ARG A 179 3.33 -15.72 5.05
CA ARG A 179 2.86 -16.67 6.07
C ARG A 179 1.43 -17.15 5.78
N TYR A 180 0.56 -16.27 5.30
CA TYR A 180 -0.85 -16.58 5.05
C TYR A 180 -1.25 -16.62 3.58
N SER A 181 -0.31 -16.46 2.63
CA SER A 181 -0.59 -16.46 1.19
C SER A 181 -1.72 -15.49 0.80
N LEU A 182 -1.67 -14.25 1.29
CA LEU A 182 -2.71 -13.25 1.05
C LEU A 182 -2.86 -12.96 -0.45
N GLU A 183 -4.08 -12.63 -0.89
CA GLU A 183 -4.34 -12.28 -2.28
C GLU A 183 -4.15 -10.77 -2.57
N PRO A 184 -3.81 -10.37 -3.80
CA PRO A 184 -3.77 -8.95 -4.21
C PRO A 184 -5.16 -8.29 -4.18
N ALA A 185 -5.33 -7.26 -3.35
CA ALA A 185 -6.58 -6.53 -3.21
C ALA A 185 -6.71 -5.43 -4.28
N GLY A 186 -7.39 -5.73 -5.38
CA GLY A 186 -7.73 -4.76 -6.42
C GLY A 186 -7.90 -5.37 -7.81
N SER A 187 -8.54 -4.64 -8.73
CA SER A 187 -8.87 -5.15 -10.07
C SER A 187 -7.87 -4.77 -11.17
N HIS A 188 -6.67 -4.31 -10.83
CA HIS A 188 -5.68 -3.84 -11.81
C HIS A 188 -4.87 -4.99 -12.45
N GLY A 189 -4.65 -6.10 -11.73
CA GLY A 189 -3.86 -7.24 -12.22
C GLY A 189 -2.47 -6.80 -12.69
N VAL A 190 -2.03 -7.30 -13.85
CA VAL A 190 -0.73 -6.93 -14.45
C VAL A 190 -0.59 -5.44 -14.80
N TRP A 191 -1.67 -4.66 -14.79
CA TRP A 191 -1.65 -3.20 -15.01
C TRP A 191 -1.56 -2.38 -13.71
N GLY A 192 -1.40 -3.04 -12.56
CA GLY A 192 -0.95 -2.40 -11.33
C GLY A 192 0.52 -2.01 -11.40
N LEU A 193 0.96 -1.11 -10.51
CA LEU A 193 2.39 -0.82 -10.33
C LEU A 193 3.09 -2.04 -9.71
N ASP A 194 2.45 -2.59 -8.70
CA ASP A 194 2.83 -3.73 -7.88
C ASP A 194 1.52 -4.45 -7.48
N ASP A 195 1.61 -5.66 -6.95
CA ASP A 195 0.42 -6.41 -6.51
C ASP A 195 -0.14 -5.86 -5.18
N TYR A 196 0.70 -5.20 -4.38
CA TYR A 196 0.41 -4.86 -2.97
C TYR A 196 0.72 -3.41 -2.60
N GLN A 197 1.88 -2.87 -3.01
CA GLN A 197 2.43 -1.62 -2.45
C GLN A 197 2.54 -0.49 -3.49
N PHE A 198 2.70 0.75 -3.02
CA PHE A 198 2.96 1.91 -3.87
C PHE A 198 3.96 2.88 -3.20
N VAL A 199 3.78 3.14 -1.92
CA VAL A 199 4.58 4.10 -1.13
C VAL A 199 6.09 3.82 -1.15
N PRO A 200 6.62 2.57 -1.06
CA PRO A 200 8.06 2.36 -1.17
C PRO A 200 8.64 2.72 -2.54
N TYR A 201 7.85 2.70 -3.62
CA TYR A 201 8.29 3.20 -4.92
C TYR A 201 8.33 4.74 -4.97
N ILE A 202 7.44 5.42 -4.23
CA ILE A 202 7.51 6.88 -4.04
C ILE A 202 8.76 7.25 -3.24
N LEU A 203 8.92 6.70 -2.05
CA LEU A 203 10.02 7.04 -1.14
C LEU A 203 11.37 6.56 -1.70
N GLY A 204 11.43 5.38 -2.30
CA GLY A 204 12.63 4.85 -2.94
C GLY A 204 13.09 5.65 -4.16
N ALA A 205 12.16 6.21 -4.95
CA ALA A 205 12.50 7.14 -6.02
C ALA A 205 12.96 8.52 -5.50
N ALA A 206 12.55 8.91 -4.29
CA ALA A 206 13.04 10.10 -3.61
C ALA A 206 14.46 9.91 -3.06
N GLN A 207 14.75 8.75 -2.44
CA GLN A 207 16.09 8.34 -2.03
C GLN A 207 17.10 8.32 -3.20
N LEU A 208 16.65 7.99 -4.43
CA LEU A 208 17.50 8.02 -5.63
C LEU A 208 17.41 9.35 -6.40
N ARG A 209 16.72 10.38 -5.89
CA ARG A 209 16.30 11.56 -6.67
C ARG A 209 17.43 12.24 -7.44
N ASN A 210 18.59 12.43 -6.80
CA ASN A 210 19.77 13.04 -7.41
C ASN A 210 20.82 12.00 -7.86
N CYS A 211 20.53 10.70 -7.76
CA CYS A 211 21.44 9.64 -8.20
C CYS A 211 21.71 9.74 -9.71
N THR A 212 22.99 9.91 -10.07
CA THR A 212 23.45 10.00 -11.46
C THR A 212 24.17 8.76 -11.96
N THR A 213 24.59 7.81 -11.11
CA THR A 213 25.22 6.56 -11.55
C THR A 213 24.15 5.64 -12.14
N LEU A 214 23.35 5.02 -11.26
CA LEU A 214 22.26 4.11 -11.56
C LEU A 214 21.09 4.80 -12.27
N LYS A 215 20.62 4.27 -13.41
CA LYS A 215 19.41 4.73 -14.11
C LYS A 215 18.19 3.81 -13.84
N PRO A 216 16.96 4.32 -14.00
CA PRO A 216 15.75 3.49 -13.87
C PRO A 216 15.74 2.23 -14.73
N LYS A 217 16.29 2.27 -15.96
CA LYS A 217 16.40 1.10 -16.86
C LYS A 217 17.31 -0.02 -16.31
N GLU A 218 18.26 0.29 -15.43
CA GLU A 218 19.28 -0.64 -14.95
C GLU A 218 18.77 -1.48 -13.77
N VAL A 219 17.88 -0.93 -12.93
CA VAL A 219 17.30 -1.66 -11.79
C VAL A 219 16.35 -2.80 -12.18
N ILE A 220 15.91 -2.87 -13.44
CA ILE A 220 15.12 -3.99 -14.00
C ILE A 220 15.98 -5.03 -14.73
N ASN A 221 17.31 -4.92 -14.68
CA ASN A 221 18.18 -5.95 -15.21
C ASN A 221 18.15 -7.18 -14.29
N LYS A 222 17.55 -8.27 -14.76
CA LYS A 222 17.42 -9.55 -14.05
C LYS A 222 18.76 -10.13 -13.55
N LYS A 223 19.91 -9.72 -14.11
CA LYS A 223 21.24 -10.13 -13.62
C LYS A 223 21.59 -9.55 -12.24
N GLU A 224 21.03 -8.39 -11.88
CA GLU A 224 21.30 -7.74 -10.58
C GLU A 224 20.56 -8.40 -9.41
N TYR A 225 19.85 -9.51 -9.65
CA TYR A 225 19.11 -10.28 -8.66
C TYR A 225 19.51 -11.76 -8.77
N PRO A 226 20.71 -12.16 -8.28
CA PRO A 226 21.27 -13.50 -8.53
C PRO A 226 20.39 -14.65 -8.06
N PHE A 227 19.64 -14.45 -6.96
CA PHE A 227 18.69 -15.42 -6.42
C PHE A 227 17.61 -15.83 -7.44
N VAL A 228 17.31 -15.00 -8.45
CA VAL A 228 16.30 -15.31 -9.48
C VAL A 228 16.71 -16.50 -10.36
N PHE A 229 17.99 -16.87 -10.39
CA PHE A 229 18.50 -18.03 -11.11
C PHE A 229 18.51 -19.32 -10.26
N GLU A 230 18.15 -19.25 -8.98
CA GLU A 230 18.06 -20.41 -8.11
C GLU A 230 16.87 -21.32 -8.44
N THR A 231 17.08 -22.62 -8.24
CA THR A 231 16.15 -23.71 -8.62
C THR A 231 15.06 -23.97 -7.57
N GLY A 232 15.16 -23.31 -6.41
CA GLY A 232 14.16 -23.32 -5.34
C GLY A 232 14.11 -21.95 -4.63
N PRO A 233 13.14 -21.76 -3.72
CA PRO A 233 11.94 -22.56 -3.59
C PRO A 233 11.02 -22.44 -4.81
N ARG A 234 10.29 -23.52 -5.13
CA ARG A 234 9.36 -23.57 -6.28
C ARG A 234 8.10 -22.73 -6.08
N SER A 235 7.80 -22.38 -4.84
CA SER A 235 6.62 -21.64 -4.39
C SER A 235 7.02 -20.72 -3.23
N GLY A 236 6.48 -19.50 -3.18
CA GLY A 236 6.88 -18.50 -2.19
C GLY A 236 8.10 -17.66 -2.60
N PRO A 237 8.55 -16.76 -1.72
CA PRO A 237 9.69 -15.87 -1.96
C PRO A 237 11.00 -16.65 -2.04
N ARG A 238 11.98 -16.15 -2.80
CA ARG A 238 13.32 -16.74 -2.88
C ARG A 238 14.32 -16.28 -1.81
N ILE A 239 14.07 -15.12 -1.22
CA ILE A 239 14.88 -14.51 -0.16
C ILE A 239 13.95 -14.10 0.98
N SER A 240 14.45 -14.04 2.20
CA SER A 240 13.66 -13.66 3.37
C SER A 240 13.20 -12.20 3.32
N VAL A 241 12.23 -11.85 4.16
CA VAL A 241 11.74 -10.47 4.31
C VAL A 241 12.88 -9.52 4.73
N ASP A 242 13.80 -9.96 5.59
CA ASP A 242 14.94 -9.17 6.06
C ASP A 242 15.95 -8.88 4.94
N GLU A 243 16.38 -9.93 4.21
CA GLU A 243 17.25 -9.82 3.04
C GLU A 243 16.62 -8.98 1.91
N THR A 244 15.29 -9.01 1.79
CA THR A 244 14.54 -8.20 0.81
C THR A 244 14.54 -6.73 1.19
N LEU A 245 14.26 -6.39 2.46
CA LEU A 245 14.20 -5.00 2.92
C LEU A 245 15.53 -4.26 2.78
N TYR A 246 16.64 -4.95 3.04
CA TYR A 246 17.99 -4.36 3.00
C TYR A 246 18.79 -4.73 1.75
N TYR A 247 18.10 -5.11 0.67
CA TYR A 247 18.73 -5.56 -0.57
C TYR A 247 19.61 -4.47 -1.23
N LYS A 248 20.70 -4.92 -1.85
CA LYS A 248 21.66 -4.09 -2.60
C LYS A 248 21.96 -4.75 -3.94
N LEU A 249 22.12 -3.95 -4.99
CA LEU A 249 22.50 -4.46 -6.31
C LEU A 249 23.99 -4.85 -6.32
N PRO A 250 24.39 -6.01 -6.86
CA PRO A 250 25.79 -6.44 -6.89
C PRO A 250 26.72 -5.61 -7.80
N CYS A 251 26.18 -4.73 -8.65
CA CYS A 251 26.95 -4.05 -9.70
C CYS A 251 27.63 -2.73 -9.29
N GLU A 252 27.24 -2.14 -8.16
CA GLU A 252 27.82 -0.90 -7.63
C GLU A 252 28.10 -1.06 -6.12
N ASP A 253 29.37 -1.28 -5.74
CA ASP A 253 29.81 -1.46 -4.33
C ASP A 253 29.41 -0.29 -3.39
N GLN A 254 29.05 0.86 -3.95
CA GLN A 254 28.65 2.07 -3.24
C GLN A 254 27.13 2.20 -3.06
N LEU A 255 26.30 1.32 -3.67
CA LEU A 255 24.85 1.38 -3.50
C LEU A 255 24.43 0.93 -2.09
N VAL A 256 23.79 1.86 -1.40
CA VAL A 256 23.13 1.66 -0.11
C VAL A 256 21.72 1.07 -0.29
N PRO A 257 21.13 0.45 0.75
CA PRO A 257 19.78 -0.09 0.66
C PRO A 257 18.75 1.00 0.35
N ASN A 258 17.72 0.66 -0.43
CA ASN A 258 16.80 1.62 -1.03
C ASN A 258 15.43 0.97 -1.27
N LEU A 259 14.33 1.65 -0.91
CA LEU A 259 13.00 1.05 -0.93
C LEU A 259 12.47 0.69 -2.33
N TYR A 260 12.96 1.34 -3.40
CA TYR A 260 12.63 0.98 -4.78
C TYR A 260 13.31 -0.34 -5.16
N ILE A 261 14.61 -0.45 -4.86
CA ILE A 261 15.44 -1.63 -5.12
C ILE A 261 14.95 -2.83 -4.28
N SER A 262 14.62 -2.61 -3.00
CA SER A 262 14.04 -3.63 -2.12
C SER A 262 12.66 -4.12 -2.62
N SER A 263 11.83 -3.23 -3.16
CA SER A 263 10.52 -3.62 -3.72
C SER A 263 10.65 -4.36 -5.06
N LEU A 264 11.63 -3.99 -5.90
CA LEU A 264 11.98 -4.80 -7.08
C LEU A 264 12.54 -6.17 -6.69
N ALA A 265 13.37 -6.25 -5.64
CA ALA A 265 13.85 -7.52 -5.11
C ALA A 265 12.67 -8.40 -4.61
N ARG A 266 11.66 -7.80 -3.96
CA ARG A 266 10.40 -8.47 -3.57
C ARG A 266 9.65 -9.01 -4.78
N ILE A 267 9.48 -8.21 -5.85
CA ILE A 267 8.89 -8.67 -7.11
C ILE A 267 9.68 -9.86 -7.69
N TYR A 268 11.01 -9.76 -7.75
CA TYR A 268 11.86 -10.83 -8.29
C TYR A 268 11.90 -12.09 -7.41
N SER A 269 11.69 -11.96 -6.10
CA SER A 269 11.66 -13.11 -5.18
C SER A 269 10.32 -13.85 -5.26
N LEU A 270 9.21 -13.16 -5.52
CA LEU A 270 7.87 -13.73 -5.67
C LEU A 270 7.53 -14.17 -7.10
N LYS A 271 7.70 -13.29 -8.09
CA LYS A 271 7.29 -13.53 -9.49
C LYS A 271 8.32 -14.36 -10.26
N ARG A 272 7.93 -14.85 -11.44
CA ARG A 272 8.71 -15.75 -12.31
C ARG A 272 8.43 -15.37 -13.78
N GLY A 273 9.43 -15.52 -14.66
CA GLY A 273 9.33 -15.15 -16.08
C GLY A 273 10.26 -13.99 -16.51
N PRO A 274 9.96 -13.31 -17.62
CA PRO A 274 10.47 -12.00 -18.00
C PRO A 274 9.73 -10.87 -17.26
N PHE A 275 10.44 -9.80 -16.90
CA PHE A 275 9.89 -8.73 -16.06
C PHE A 275 8.70 -7.98 -16.69
N HIS A 276 8.76 -7.73 -18.00
CA HIS A 276 7.69 -7.04 -18.74
C HIS A 276 6.39 -7.84 -18.86
N GLU A 277 6.40 -9.18 -18.67
CA GLU A 277 5.17 -9.98 -18.71
C GLU A 277 4.36 -9.87 -17.41
N HIS A 278 5.05 -9.69 -16.27
CA HIS A 278 4.45 -9.77 -14.93
C HIS A 278 4.45 -8.44 -14.15
N SER A 279 5.16 -7.44 -14.66
CA SER A 279 5.30 -6.08 -14.14
C SER A 279 5.46 -5.03 -15.27
N PRO A 280 4.60 -5.01 -16.31
CA PRO A 280 4.76 -4.14 -17.49
C PRO A 280 4.84 -2.65 -17.12
N LEU A 281 4.02 -2.16 -16.18
CA LEU A 281 4.05 -0.75 -15.81
C LEU A 281 5.40 -0.31 -15.20
N LEU A 282 6.00 -1.14 -14.34
CA LEU A 282 7.36 -0.88 -13.83
C LEU A 282 8.43 -1.01 -14.92
N ASN A 283 8.24 -1.92 -15.89
CA ASN A 283 9.11 -2.03 -17.06
C ASN A 283 9.09 -0.74 -17.88
N ASP A 284 7.91 -0.20 -18.15
CA ASP A 284 7.76 0.98 -19.01
C ASP A 284 8.30 2.23 -18.30
N ILE A 285 8.04 2.38 -16.99
CA ILE A 285 8.64 3.43 -16.14
C ILE A 285 10.17 3.34 -16.17
N ALA A 286 10.74 2.14 -16.08
CA ALA A 286 12.18 1.94 -16.09
C ALA A 286 12.82 2.28 -17.46
N ASN A 287 12.19 1.92 -18.57
CA ASN A 287 12.72 2.16 -19.91
C ASN A 287 12.52 3.62 -20.38
N ASP A 288 11.34 4.22 -20.13
CA ASP A 288 10.95 5.50 -20.72
C ASP A 288 11.28 6.73 -19.84
N VAL A 289 11.47 6.55 -18.52
CA VAL A 289 11.74 7.67 -17.60
C VAL A 289 13.25 7.85 -17.37
N PRO A 290 13.90 8.91 -17.89
CA PRO A 290 15.36 8.98 -17.99
C PRO A 290 16.09 9.35 -16.69
N SER A 291 15.39 9.55 -15.56
CA SER A 291 15.96 10.13 -14.33
C SER A 291 15.05 9.94 -13.12
N TRP A 292 15.61 9.58 -11.96
CA TRP A 292 14.86 9.35 -10.71
C TRP A 292 14.01 10.53 -10.24
N SER A 293 14.48 11.77 -10.37
CA SER A 293 13.66 12.97 -10.11
C SER A 293 12.33 12.98 -10.90
N LYS A 294 12.34 12.50 -12.16
CA LYS A 294 11.11 12.31 -12.96
C LYS A 294 10.32 11.08 -12.52
N VAL A 295 10.98 10.00 -12.08
CA VAL A 295 10.28 8.83 -11.50
C VAL A 295 9.51 9.25 -10.25
N TYR A 296 10.15 9.91 -9.28
CA TYR A 296 9.51 10.44 -8.06
C TYR A 296 8.32 11.34 -8.38
N THR A 297 8.51 12.31 -9.28
CA THR A 297 7.44 13.23 -9.73
C THR A 297 6.30 12.49 -10.44
N GLY A 298 6.60 11.41 -11.16
CA GLY A 298 5.61 10.53 -11.79
C GLY A 298 4.86 9.69 -10.78
N MET A 299 5.56 9.09 -9.81
CA MET A 299 4.99 8.25 -8.75
C MET A 299 4.00 9.03 -7.88
N LEU A 300 4.29 10.28 -7.50
CA LEU A 300 3.33 11.12 -6.77
C LEU A 300 2.03 11.35 -7.56
N LYS A 301 2.15 11.70 -8.86
CA LYS A 301 0.99 11.91 -9.75
C LYS A 301 0.20 10.63 -10.00
N MET A 302 0.91 9.50 -10.08
CA MET A 302 0.29 8.20 -10.26
C MET A 302 -0.34 7.66 -8.96
N TYR A 303 0.19 8.02 -7.79
CA TYR A 303 -0.45 7.71 -6.50
C TYR A 303 -1.75 8.49 -6.31
N ASP A 304 -1.80 9.78 -6.71
CA ASP A 304 -3.09 10.47 -6.85
C ASP A 304 -3.98 9.69 -7.83
N ALA A 305 -3.59 9.58 -9.11
CA ALA A 305 -4.46 9.02 -10.15
C ALA A 305 -4.96 7.58 -9.88
N GLU A 306 -4.09 6.71 -9.35
CA GLU A 306 -4.29 5.26 -9.25
C GLU A 306 -4.47 4.72 -7.82
N CYS A 307 -4.23 5.53 -6.78
CA CYS A 307 -4.63 5.20 -5.40
C CYS A 307 -5.70 6.17 -4.89
N LEU A 308 -5.35 7.45 -4.66
CA LEU A 308 -6.26 8.43 -4.04
C LEU A 308 -7.46 8.79 -4.92
N SER A 309 -7.38 8.59 -6.23
CA SER A 309 -8.43 8.92 -7.19
C SER A 309 -9.34 7.73 -7.53
N LYS A 310 -9.09 6.52 -7.01
CA LYS A 310 -9.86 5.30 -7.31
C LYS A 310 -10.93 5.01 -6.26
N GLN A 311 -12.18 4.86 -6.70
CA GLN A 311 -13.29 4.49 -5.80
C GLN A 311 -13.05 3.18 -5.04
N PRO A 312 -12.58 2.06 -5.64
CA PRO A 312 -12.39 0.80 -4.92
C PRO A 312 -11.44 0.89 -3.73
N VAL A 313 -10.47 1.83 -3.78
CA VAL A 313 -9.54 2.14 -2.69
C VAL A 313 -10.24 3.03 -1.65
N ILE A 314 -10.72 4.20 -2.09
CA ILE A 314 -11.20 5.26 -1.19
C ILE A 314 -12.59 5.01 -0.58
N GLN A 315 -13.39 4.09 -1.12
CA GLN A 315 -14.67 3.72 -0.52
C GLN A 315 -14.53 3.09 0.88
N HIS A 316 -13.32 2.65 1.25
CA HIS A 316 -12.98 2.11 2.58
C HIS A 316 -12.25 3.14 3.46
N PHE A 317 -12.00 4.36 2.98
CA PHE A 317 -11.38 5.42 3.77
C PHE A 317 -12.38 6.02 4.77
N VAL A 318 -12.05 5.94 6.06
CA VAL A 318 -12.89 6.44 7.15
C VAL A 318 -12.74 7.97 7.29
N PHE A 319 -13.83 8.63 7.67
CA PHE A 319 -13.83 10.05 8.03
C PHE A 319 -14.36 10.22 9.45
N GLY A 320 -13.72 11.11 10.22
CA GLY A 320 -14.06 11.35 11.62
C GLY A 320 -14.14 12.83 11.98
N GLY A 321 -13.97 13.11 13.28
CA GLY A 321 -14.19 14.43 13.87
C GLY A 321 -12.93 15.29 14.02
N VAL A 322 -11.73 14.69 14.02
CA VAL A 322 -10.47 15.40 14.27
C VAL A 322 -9.36 14.98 13.30
N GLY A 323 -9.26 13.68 13.00
CA GLY A 323 -8.32 13.13 12.04
C GLY A 323 -8.65 13.60 10.63
N PHE A 324 -9.61 12.95 9.98
CA PHE A 324 -9.96 13.28 8.59
C PHE A 324 -11.42 13.73 8.49
N LEU A 325 -11.63 15.04 8.48
CA LEU A 325 -12.97 15.65 8.40
C LEU A 325 -13.69 15.24 7.11
N SER A 326 -14.94 14.79 7.26
CA SER A 326 -15.79 14.46 6.11
C SER A 326 -15.99 15.68 5.19
N PRO A 327 -15.86 15.57 3.86
CA PRO A 327 -16.03 16.69 2.93
C PRO A 327 -17.44 17.30 2.91
N ARG A 328 -18.38 16.75 3.69
CA ARG A 328 -19.76 17.25 3.85
C ARG A 328 -19.92 18.21 5.03
N SER A 329 -19.07 18.16 6.05
CA SER A 329 -19.20 19.02 7.23
C SER A 329 -18.81 20.49 6.96
N SER A 330 -17.85 20.71 6.05
CA SER A 330 -17.39 22.05 5.64
C SER A 330 -18.48 22.94 5.02
N ASN A 331 -19.60 22.36 4.57
CA ASN A 331 -20.68 23.10 3.92
C ASN A 331 -21.82 23.52 4.87
N GLN A 332 -21.74 23.23 6.18
CA GLN A 332 -22.80 23.55 7.16
C GLN A 332 -22.47 24.72 8.10
N SER A 333 -21.24 25.25 8.07
CA SER A 333 -20.77 26.36 8.92
C SER A 333 -21.36 27.74 8.58
N ASN A 334 -22.17 27.87 7.53
CA ASN A 334 -22.90 29.09 7.16
C ASN A 334 -24.36 29.10 7.69
N THR A 335 -24.59 28.57 8.89
CA THR A 335 -25.88 28.73 9.59
C THR A 335 -25.70 29.73 10.73
N THR A 336 -26.39 30.87 10.66
CA THR A 336 -26.20 32.02 11.55
C THR A 336 -26.49 31.68 13.01
N CYS A 337 -25.66 32.17 13.94
CA CYS A 337 -26.00 32.20 15.36
C CYS A 337 -27.14 33.19 15.63
N THR A 338 -28.39 32.74 15.51
CA THR A 338 -29.55 33.46 16.06
C THR A 338 -29.66 33.19 17.55
N GLU A 339 -29.72 34.26 18.35
CA GLU A 339 -29.71 34.21 19.82
C GLU A 339 -30.89 33.42 20.41
N SER A 340 -30.65 32.75 21.53
CA SER A 340 -31.61 31.92 22.24
C SER A 340 -32.65 32.76 23.00
N ARG A 341 -33.84 32.95 22.40
CA ARG A 341 -34.97 33.59 23.10
C ARG A 341 -35.79 32.57 23.90
N VAL A 342 -36.05 32.90 25.16
CA VAL A 342 -36.72 32.04 26.16
C VAL A 342 -38.15 31.65 25.72
N PRO A 343 -38.58 30.38 25.91
CA PRO A 343 -39.92 29.93 25.52
C PRO A 343 -41.03 30.54 26.41
N SER A 344 -42.24 30.62 25.86
CA SER A 344 -43.48 30.97 26.56
C SER A 344 -44.66 30.15 26.01
N THR A 345 -45.76 30.08 26.75
CA THR A 345 -46.63 28.89 26.79
C THR A 345 -47.98 28.98 26.04
N ALA A 346 -48.59 27.81 25.86
CA ALA A 346 -50.04 27.52 25.76
C ALA A 346 -50.77 27.46 24.38
N PHE A 347 -50.93 26.21 23.90
CA PHE A 347 -52.21 25.57 23.46
C PHE A 347 -52.93 26.03 22.14
N PRO A 348 -53.86 25.20 21.56
CA PRO A 348 -53.92 25.03 20.09
C PRO A 348 -55.31 25.16 19.40
N LYS A 349 -55.28 25.22 18.06
CA LYS A 349 -56.31 24.98 17.01
C LYS A 349 -55.61 25.13 15.64
N SER A 350 -56.02 24.61 14.48
CA SER A 350 -57.03 23.61 14.05
C SER A 350 -56.77 23.20 12.57
N LEU A 351 -57.43 22.14 12.06
CA LEU A 351 -57.29 21.58 10.69
C LEU A 351 -58.65 21.57 9.93
N PRO A 352 -58.73 21.26 8.61
CA PRO A 352 -57.71 21.22 7.56
C PRO A 352 -57.98 22.37 6.52
N PRO A 353 -58.41 22.26 5.22
CA PRO A 353 -58.69 21.13 4.29
C PRO A 353 -57.90 21.14 2.94
N ASN A 354 -58.21 20.12 2.13
CA ASN A 354 -58.03 19.83 0.68
C ASN A 354 -57.84 21.03 -0.31
N ALA A 355 -57.30 20.88 -1.54
CA ALA A 355 -57.41 19.72 -2.45
C ALA A 355 -56.37 19.65 -3.62
N THR A 356 -56.36 18.49 -4.32
CA THR A 356 -56.17 18.21 -5.78
C THR A 356 -55.66 19.29 -6.77
N SER A 357 -54.94 18.99 -7.88
CA SER A 357 -54.36 17.75 -8.45
C SER A 357 -53.53 18.07 -9.74
N ASN A 358 -52.97 17.03 -10.38
CA ASN A 358 -52.31 17.01 -11.71
C ASN A 358 -50.87 17.59 -11.74
N SER A 359 -49.84 16.98 -12.36
CA SER A 359 -49.68 16.13 -13.56
C SER A 359 -49.51 16.91 -14.87
N MET A 360 -48.26 17.00 -15.38
CA MET A 360 -47.85 16.42 -16.67
C MET A 360 -46.32 16.48 -16.88
N SER A 361 -45.83 15.94 -17.99
CA SER A 361 -44.43 15.51 -18.21
C SER A 361 -43.73 16.13 -19.43
N ALA A 362 -42.41 16.29 -19.33
CA ALA A 362 -41.41 16.39 -20.42
C ALA A 362 -40.05 15.99 -19.81
N SER A 363 -39.22 15.07 -20.32
CA SER A 363 -38.48 15.05 -21.60
C SER A 363 -37.62 16.30 -21.87
N SER A 364 -36.37 16.21 -22.33
CA SER A 364 -35.36 15.13 -22.35
C SER A 364 -34.03 15.75 -22.81
N LEU A 365 -32.87 15.21 -22.42
CA LEU A 365 -31.58 15.41 -23.13
C LEU A 365 -30.51 14.40 -22.65
N ALA A 366 -29.49 14.16 -23.47
CA ALA A 366 -28.75 12.90 -23.48
C ALA A 366 -27.28 12.97 -23.01
N ARG A 367 -26.75 11.81 -22.60
CA ARG A 367 -25.30 11.55 -22.44
C ARG A 367 -24.61 11.45 -23.82
N PRO A 368 -23.36 11.89 -23.95
CA PRO A 368 -22.42 11.37 -24.96
C PRO A 368 -22.00 9.93 -24.63
N THR A 369 -21.83 9.09 -25.66
CA THR A 369 -21.41 7.68 -25.55
C THR A 369 -19.92 7.50 -25.82
N ALA A 370 -19.36 6.35 -25.41
CA ALA A 370 -17.95 6.00 -25.61
C ALA A 370 -17.60 5.66 -27.08
N LEU A 371 -16.33 5.88 -27.44
CA LEU A 371 -15.75 5.44 -28.71
C LEU A 371 -15.54 3.91 -28.71
N ARG A 372 -15.63 3.28 -29.90
CA ARG A 372 -15.36 1.86 -30.12
C ARG A 372 -14.63 1.66 -31.44
N HIS A 373 -13.69 0.71 -31.49
CA HIS A 373 -12.91 0.39 -32.68
C HIS A 373 -13.76 -0.16 -33.84
N PRO A 374 -13.43 0.15 -35.11
CA PRO A 374 -13.89 -0.61 -36.27
C PRO A 374 -13.06 -1.90 -36.45
N ASN A 375 -13.66 -2.94 -37.05
CA ASN A 375 -12.96 -4.18 -37.38
C ASN A 375 -13.58 -4.81 -38.64
N THR A 376 -12.82 -4.88 -39.74
CA THR A 376 -13.23 -5.33 -41.09
C THR A 376 -11.98 -5.70 -41.89
N ALA A 377 -11.92 -6.73 -42.75
CA ALA A 377 -12.89 -7.76 -43.12
C ALA A 377 -12.13 -9.04 -43.62
N THR A 378 -12.85 -10.07 -44.06
CA THR A 378 -12.33 -11.43 -44.31
C THR A 378 -12.25 -11.86 -45.79
N GLN A 379 -11.13 -12.52 -46.17
CA GLN A 379 -11.05 -13.60 -47.19
C GLN A 379 -11.30 -13.16 -48.68
N PRO A 380 -10.90 -13.94 -49.74
CA PRO A 380 -10.85 -15.41 -49.81
C PRO A 380 -9.66 -16.14 -50.53
N GLY A 381 -9.30 -17.31 -49.98
CA GLY A 381 -9.50 -18.60 -50.67
C GLY A 381 -8.39 -19.25 -51.54
N ASN A 382 -8.37 -20.59 -51.52
CA ASN A 382 -7.64 -21.56 -52.38
C ASN A 382 -6.09 -21.58 -52.29
N THR A 383 -5.39 -22.73 -52.45
CA THR A 383 -5.81 -24.12 -52.78
C THR A 383 -4.95 -25.17 -52.06
N GLN A 384 -5.38 -26.44 -52.07
CA GLN A 384 -4.68 -27.60 -51.48
C GLN A 384 -3.38 -27.98 -52.23
N ARG A 385 -2.44 -28.62 -51.51
CA ARG A 385 -1.80 -29.87 -51.99
C ARG A 385 -1.26 -30.74 -50.84
N THR A 386 -1.28 -32.04 -51.04
CA THR A 386 -0.83 -33.08 -50.11
C THR A 386 0.64 -33.46 -50.35
N ASN A 387 1.29 -34.04 -49.34
CA ASN A 387 1.84 -35.41 -49.41
C ASN A 387 2.41 -35.85 -48.05
N ALA A 388 2.45 -37.17 -47.81
CA ALA A 388 3.03 -37.78 -46.61
C ALA A 388 3.81 -39.04 -46.99
N PHE A 389 5.00 -39.24 -46.41
CA PHE A 389 5.81 -40.47 -46.34
C PHE A 389 7.07 -40.16 -45.48
N SER A 390 7.76 -41.07 -44.80
CA SER A 390 7.30 -42.13 -43.87
C SER A 390 8.48 -42.59 -42.98
N SER A 391 8.17 -43.13 -41.80
CA SER A 391 8.92 -44.15 -41.01
C SER A 391 10.41 -44.45 -41.28
N ALA A 392 11.27 -44.30 -40.26
CA ALA A 392 12.26 -45.30 -39.76
C ALA A 392 13.28 -44.67 -38.78
N THR A 393 14.05 -45.36 -37.93
CA THR A 393 13.87 -46.59 -37.11
C THR A 393 15.01 -46.61 -36.07
N VAL A 394 14.76 -47.09 -34.84
CA VAL A 394 15.79 -47.19 -33.76
C VAL A 394 16.67 -48.43 -33.93
N PRO A 395 17.97 -48.35 -33.58
CA PRO A 395 18.63 -49.49 -32.93
C PRO A 395 19.41 -49.12 -31.65
N THR A 396 19.23 -49.93 -30.61
CA THR A 396 19.89 -49.82 -29.30
C THR A 396 21.11 -50.76 -29.22
N ARG A 397 22.27 -50.33 -28.66
CA ARG A 397 23.12 -51.26 -27.88
C ARG A 397 24.26 -50.67 -27.01
N MET A 398 24.27 -51.12 -25.76
CA MET A 398 25.38 -51.60 -24.90
C MET A 398 26.76 -50.88 -24.84
N GLN A 399 27.08 -50.45 -23.61
CA GLN A 399 28.25 -50.85 -22.80
C GLN A 399 29.60 -51.16 -23.48
N ARG A 400 30.66 -50.43 -23.08
CA ARG A 400 31.77 -50.95 -22.22
C ARG A 400 32.92 -49.94 -22.09
N ARG A 401 33.19 -49.46 -20.87
CA ARG A 401 34.26 -49.98 -20.01
C ARG A 401 34.01 -49.58 -18.56
#